data_AF-A0A8S9H742-F1
#
_entry.id   AF-A0A8S9H742-F1
#
_cell.length_a   1.000
_cell.length_b   1.000
_cell.length_c   1.000
_cell.angle_alpha   90.00
_cell.angle_beta   90.00
_cell.angle_gamma   90.00
#
_symmetry.space_group_name_H-M   'P 1'
#
loop_
_entity.id
_entity.type
_entity.pdbx_description
1 polymer ?
#
loop_
_entity_poly.entity_id
_entity_poly.type
_entity_poly.pdbx_seq_one_letter_code
_entity_poly.pdbx_strand_id
1 'polypeptide(L)'
;MIVCVAVVGHQNNPLYIQSFTEAEDALKLHHIVHCSLDVIDERVNNPSKSGTTLNEAFLGLLYPALNYKVKFHAAYVDAVSNPFHVPGKKITSRTFSESVTNIVTSYSFN
;
A
#
# COMPACT_ATOMS: atom_id res chain seq x y z
N MET A 1 -4.70 -1.72 14.38
CA MET A 1 -4.80 -2.96 13.58
C MET A 1 -4.75 -2.61 12.10
N ILE A 2 -3.89 -3.27 11.31
CA ILE A 2 -3.88 -3.13 9.84
C ILE A 2 -4.83 -4.18 9.28
N VAL A 3 -5.81 -3.77 8.46
CA VAL A 3 -6.86 -4.65 7.93
C VAL A 3 -6.69 -4.98 6.44
N CYS A 4 -5.99 -4.13 5.71
CA CYS A 4 -5.78 -4.27 4.27
C CYS A 4 -4.48 -3.57 3.86
N VAL A 5 -3.77 -4.17 2.91
CA VAL A 5 -2.61 -3.56 2.24
C VAL A 5 -2.85 -3.66 0.74
N ALA A 6 -2.66 -2.55 0.03
CA ALA A 6 -2.87 -2.48 -1.41
C ALA A 6 -1.73 -1.74 -2.12
N VAL A 7 -1.42 -2.19 -3.33
CA VAL A 7 -0.60 -1.47 -4.31
C VAL A 7 -1.49 -1.20 -5.51
N VAL A 8 -1.65 0.09 -5.83
CA VAL A 8 -2.44 0.55 -6.98
C VAL A 8 -1.48 1.07 -8.04
N GLY A 9 -1.68 0.64 -9.27
CA GLY A 9 -0.89 1.08 -10.43
C GLY A 9 -1.36 2.42 -10.97
N HIS A 10 -0.55 3.02 -11.85
CA HIS A 10 -0.82 4.33 -12.46
C HIS A 10 -2.15 4.43 -13.24
N GLN A 11 -2.71 3.31 -13.67
CA GLN A 11 -4.01 3.26 -14.36
C GLN A 11 -5.16 2.97 -13.38
N ASN A 12 -4.98 3.28 -12.09
CA ASN A 12 -5.88 2.94 -10.99
C ASN A 12 -6.21 1.45 -10.88
N ASN A 13 -5.39 0.58 -11.48
CA ASN A 13 -5.59 -0.86 -11.46
C ASN A 13 -4.92 -1.47 -10.22
N PRO A 14 -5.59 -2.38 -9.50
CA PRO A 14 -5.00 -3.02 -8.34
C PRO A 14 -3.90 -4.00 -8.77
N LEU A 15 -2.65 -3.68 -8.42
CA LEU A 15 -1.49 -4.54 -8.66
C LEU A 15 -1.35 -5.59 -7.57
N TYR A 16 -1.78 -5.26 -6.35
CA TYR A 16 -1.77 -6.17 -5.21
C TYR A 16 -2.80 -5.70 -4.20
N ILE A 17 -3.58 -6.62 -3.65
CA ILE A 17 -4.42 -6.37 -2.48
C ILE A 17 -4.39 -7.62 -1.60
N GLN A 18 -4.09 -7.43 -0.32
CA GLN A 18 -4.20 -8.47 0.69
C GLN A 18 -5.01 -7.94 1.87
N SER A 19 -6.11 -8.64 2.17
CA SER A 19 -6.94 -8.39 3.35
C SER A 19 -6.52 -9.33 4.48
N PHE A 20 -6.60 -8.82 5.70
CA PHE A 20 -6.25 -9.52 6.94
C PHE A 20 -7.48 -9.73 7.83
N THR A 21 -8.67 -9.67 7.23
CA THR A 21 -10.00 -9.81 7.84
C THR A 21 -10.78 -10.94 7.15
N GLU A 22 -11.99 -11.21 7.63
CA GLU A 22 -12.91 -12.19 7.02
C GLU A 22 -13.20 -11.87 5.54
N ALA A 23 -13.54 -12.91 4.76
CA ALA A 23 -13.69 -12.83 3.31
C ALA A 23 -14.78 -11.85 2.85
N GLU A 24 -15.86 -11.70 3.62
CA GLU A 24 -16.96 -10.78 3.32
C GLU A 24 -16.54 -9.31 3.39
N ASP A 25 -15.57 -8.98 4.25
CA ASP A 25 -15.02 -7.63 4.39
C ASP A 25 -14.02 -7.29 3.27
N ALA A 26 -13.46 -8.27 2.58
CA ALA A 26 -12.42 -8.04 1.57
C ALA A 26 -12.92 -7.16 0.41
N LEU A 27 -14.16 -7.37 -0.05
CA LEU A 27 -14.75 -6.56 -1.11
C LEU A 27 -14.99 -5.12 -0.64
N LYS A 28 -15.48 -4.94 0.58
CA LYS A 28 -15.65 -3.60 1.19
C LYS A 28 -14.32 -2.87 1.30
N LEU A 29 -13.25 -3.56 1.69
CA LEU A 29 -11.90 -2.99 1.77
C LEU A 29 -11.37 -2.58 0.39
N HIS A 30 -11.65 -3.33 -0.68
CA HIS A 30 -11.32 -2.91 -2.04
C HIS A 30 -12.01 -1.59 -2.42
N HIS A 31 -13.30 -1.43 -2.09
CA HIS A 31 -14.01 -0.17 -2.33
C HIS A 31 -13.39 0.99 -1.53
N ILE A 32 -13.06 0.78 -0.26
CA ILE A 32 -12.40 1.79 0.58
C ILE A 32 -11.06 2.23 -0.03
N VAL A 33 -10.24 1.26 -0.49
CA VAL A 33 -8.95 1.56 -1.14
C VAL A 33 -9.16 2.44 -2.37
N HIS A 34 -10.12 2.11 -3.24
CA HIS A 34 -10.36 2.91 -4.44
C HIS A 34 -10.93 4.30 -4.14
N CYS A 35 -11.89 4.44 -3.22
CA CYS A 35 -12.39 5.76 -2.80
C CYS A 35 -11.30 6.62 -2.15
N SER A 36 -10.28 6.00 -1.54
CA SER A 36 -9.16 6.74 -0.94
C SER A 36 -8.25 7.38 -2.00
N LEU A 37 -8.27 6.89 -3.25
CA LEU A 37 -7.47 7.45 -4.33
C LEU A 37 -7.94 8.86 -4.70
N ASP A 38 -9.23 9.16 -4.62
CA ASP A 38 -9.76 10.51 -4.90
C ASP A 38 -9.13 11.56 -3.95
N VAL A 39 -9.01 11.21 -2.66
CA VAL A 39 -8.38 12.06 -1.64
C VAL A 39 -6.88 12.22 -1.90
N ILE A 40 -6.22 11.15 -2.35
CA ILE A 40 -4.80 11.14 -2.69
C ILE A 40 -4.55 12.04 -3.91
N ASP A 41 -5.35 11.89 -4.96
CA ASP A 41 -5.26 12.68 -6.19
C ASP A 41 -5.51 14.17 -5.90
N GLU A 42 -6.47 14.52 -5.05
CA GLU A 42 -6.68 15.92 -4.65
C GLU A 42 -5.45 16.49 -3.94
N ARG A 43 -4.84 15.72 -3.02
CA ARG A 43 -3.65 16.16 -2.25
C ARG A 43 -2.42 16.31 -3.12
N VAL A 44 -2.19 15.39 -4.06
CA VAL A 44 -1.05 15.44 -4.99
C VAL A 44 -1.19 16.61 -5.96
N ASN A 45 -2.41 16.92 -6.42
CA ASN A 45 -2.64 18.01 -7.36
C ASN A 45 -2.72 19.40 -6.70
N ASN A 46 -2.83 19.49 -5.37
CA ASN A 46 -2.90 20.76 -4.65
C ASN A 46 -1.97 20.82 -3.41
N PRO A 47 -0.65 20.90 -3.60
CA PRO A 47 0.33 20.84 -2.52
C PRO A 47 0.28 22.06 -1.56
N SER A 48 -0.43 23.13 -1.94
CA SER A 48 -0.49 24.39 -1.19
C SER A 48 -1.22 24.32 0.18
N LYS A 49 -1.92 23.23 0.48
CA LYS A 49 -2.61 23.00 1.77
C LYS A 49 -1.87 22.08 2.73
N SER A 50 -0.78 21.45 2.30
CA SER A 50 -0.03 20.44 3.05
C SER A 50 1.32 21.02 3.50
N GLY A 51 1.38 21.50 4.74
CA GLY A 51 2.60 22.05 5.36
C GLY A 51 3.65 20.99 5.69
N THR A 52 4.07 20.15 4.74
CA THR A 52 5.05 19.08 4.97
C THR A 52 6.13 19.11 3.89
N THR A 53 7.19 19.87 4.15
CA THR A 53 8.38 19.92 3.31
C THR A 53 9.18 18.62 3.37
N LEU A 54 9.61 18.14 2.19
CA LEU A 54 10.61 17.11 1.86
C LEU A 54 10.05 15.78 1.28
N ASN A 55 10.14 15.68 -0.06
CA ASN A 55 10.05 14.46 -0.88
C ASN A 55 8.78 13.61 -0.72
N GLU A 56 7.67 14.15 -1.25
CA GLU A 56 6.26 13.87 -0.97
C GLU A 56 5.65 12.58 -1.54
N ALA A 57 6.37 11.45 -1.60
CA ALA A 57 5.71 10.15 -1.88
C ALA A 57 4.86 9.63 -0.68
N PHE A 58 4.69 10.45 0.36
CA PHE A 58 4.08 10.08 1.63
C PHE A 58 3.17 11.20 2.13
N LEU A 59 1.87 10.97 2.03
CA LEU A 59 0.82 11.97 2.26
C LEU A 59 0.44 12.13 3.74
N GLY A 60 1.36 11.79 4.64
CA GLY A 60 1.16 11.76 6.08
C GLY A 60 0.60 10.45 6.61
N LEU A 61 0.64 10.30 7.93
CA LEU A 61 0.11 9.17 8.67
C LEU A 61 -1.18 9.56 9.37
N LEU A 62 -2.15 8.64 9.43
CA LEU A 62 -3.21 8.70 10.44
C LEU A 62 -2.72 8.18 11.81
N TYR A 63 -1.59 7.44 11.85
CA TYR A 63 -1.02 6.86 13.08
C TYR A 63 0.50 6.55 12.95
N PRO A 64 1.33 6.58 14.01
CA PRO A 64 2.77 6.32 13.95
C PRO A 64 3.14 4.95 13.32
N ALA A 65 3.46 4.94 12.02
CA ALA A 65 3.77 3.73 11.27
C ALA A 65 4.99 3.88 10.33
N LEU A 66 5.88 4.85 10.59
CA LEU A 66 6.98 5.20 9.69
C LEU A 66 7.88 3.99 9.33
N ASN A 67 8.18 3.12 10.29
CA ASN A 67 9.02 1.94 10.08
C ASN A 67 8.40 0.92 9.12
N TYR A 68 7.07 0.82 9.09
CA TYR A 68 6.35 -0.12 8.22
C TYR A 68 6.33 0.37 6.77
N LYS A 69 6.28 1.69 6.56
CA LYS A 69 6.42 2.29 5.22
C LYS A 69 7.74 1.85 4.57
N VAL A 70 8.86 1.93 5.30
CA VAL A 70 10.18 1.57 4.77
C VAL A 70 10.25 0.08 4.44
N LYS A 71 9.80 -0.79 5.36
CA LYS A 71 9.80 -2.25 5.14
C LYS A 71 8.92 -2.66 3.96
N PHE A 72 7.71 -2.09 3.86
CA PHE A 72 6.78 -2.38 2.77
C PHE A 72 7.32 -1.89 1.43
N HIS A 73 7.89 -0.69 1.39
CA HIS A 73 8.50 -0.15 0.18
C HIS A 73 9.69 -1.00 -0.29
N ALA A 74 10.55 -1.44 0.62
CA ALA A 74 11.65 -2.36 0.29
C ALA A 74 11.13 -3.68 -0.29
N ALA A 75 10.15 -4.32 0.36
CA ALA A 75 9.55 -5.56 -0.14
C ALA A 75 8.92 -5.39 -1.53
N TYR A 76 8.28 -4.24 -1.79
CA TYR A 76 7.72 -3.91 -3.10
C TYR A 76 8.83 -3.77 -4.16
N VAL A 77 9.90 -3.01 -3.86
CA VAL A 77 11.05 -2.83 -4.76
C VAL A 77 11.68 -4.18 -5.11
N ASP A 78 11.88 -5.06 -4.13
CA ASP A 78 12.41 -6.41 -4.35
C ASP A 78 11.51 -7.24 -5.28
N ALA A 79 10.20 -7.14 -5.11
CA ALA A 79 9.22 -7.88 -5.92
C ALA A 79 9.19 -7.39 -7.38
N VAL A 80 9.23 -6.07 -7.61
CA VAL A 80 9.12 -5.49 -8.95
C VAL A 80 10.45 -5.40 -9.70
N SER A 81 11.58 -5.47 -8.99
CA SER A 81 12.93 -5.54 -9.58
C SER A 81 13.27 -6.94 -10.12
N ASN A 82 12.40 -7.93 -9.91
CA ASN A 82 12.55 -9.26 -10.46
C ASN A 82 12.46 -9.23 -12.00
N PRO A 83 13.43 -9.79 -12.77
CA PRO A 83 13.40 -9.79 -14.23
C PRO A 83 12.17 -10.45 -14.87
N PHE A 84 11.47 -11.31 -14.14
CA PHE A 84 10.24 -11.97 -14.58
C PHE A 84 8.97 -11.21 -14.17
N HIS A 85 9.09 -10.13 -13.40
CA HIS A 85 7.98 -9.25 -13.11
C HIS A 85 7.64 -8.40 -14.36
N VAL A 86 6.36 -8.34 -14.70
CA VAL A 86 5.87 -7.50 -15.79
C VAL A 86 5.25 -6.23 -15.22
N PRO A 87 5.80 -5.03 -15.50
CA PRO A 87 5.26 -3.77 -15.00
C PRO A 87 3.77 -3.60 -15.33
N GLY A 88 3.00 -3.11 -14.35
CA GLY A 88 1.56 -2.90 -14.48
C GLY A 88 0.70 -4.16 -14.41
N LYS A 89 1.30 -5.35 -14.30
CA LYS A 89 0.58 -6.60 -14.00
C LYS A 89 0.53 -6.86 -12.50
N LYS A 90 -0.40 -7.72 -12.08
CA LYS A 90 -0.55 -8.12 -10.69
C LYS A 90 0.75 -8.72 -10.17
N ILE A 91 1.13 -8.35 -8.95
CA ILE A 91 2.27 -8.94 -8.24
C ILE A 91 1.81 -10.28 -7.68
N THR A 92 2.29 -11.38 -8.25
CA THR A 92 1.94 -12.75 -7.85
C THR A 92 3.05 -13.43 -7.04
N SER A 93 4.06 -12.67 -6.60
CA SER A 93 5.20 -13.19 -5.84
C SER A 93 4.75 -13.71 -4.46
N ARG A 94 5.08 -14.98 -4.18
CA ARG A 94 4.82 -15.59 -2.88
C ARG A 94 5.65 -14.95 -1.77
N THR A 95 6.95 -14.76 -2.01
CA THR A 95 7.87 -14.15 -1.04
C THR A 95 7.47 -12.72 -0.69
N PHE A 96 6.93 -11.97 -1.65
CA PHE A 96 6.36 -10.65 -1.39
C PHE A 96 5.16 -10.74 -0.44
N SER A 97 4.21 -11.63 -0.74
CA SER A 97 2.99 -11.80 0.08
C SER A 97 3.31 -12.24 1.51
N GLU A 98 4.27 -13.15 1.68
CA GLU A 98 4.79 -13.56 2.99
C GLU A 98 5.44 -12.38 3.73
N SER A 99 6.24 -11.57 3.03
CA SER A 99 6.88 -10.37 3.60
C SER A 99 5.85 -9.35 4.10
N VAL A 100 4.80 -9.09 3.30
CA VAL A 100 3.69 -8.20 3.71
C VAL A 100 2.96 -8.76 4.92
N THR A 101 2.70 -10.06 4.93
CA THR A 101 2.07 -10.74 6.08
C THR A 101 2.91 -10.56 7.34
N ASN A 102 4.22 -10.78 7.27
CA ASN A 102 5.12 -10.59 8.42
C ASN A 102 5.13 -9.14 8.92
N ILE A 103 5.10 -8.16 8.01
CA ILE A 103 5.00 -6.73 8.37
C ILE A 103 3.73 -6.47 9.17
N VAL A 104 2.57 -6.92 8.68
CA VAL A 104 1.27 -6.71 9.33
C VAL A 104 1.15 -7.45 10.66
N THR A 105 1.60 -8.70 10.71
CA THR A 105 1.60 -9.51 11.92
C THR A 105 2.50 -8.88 12.99
N SER A 106 3.69 -8.41 12.63
CA SER A 106 4.58 -7.71 13.57
C SER A 106 3.98 -6.43 14.18
N TYR A 107 3.05 -5.78 13.46
CA TYR A 107 2.32 -4.62 13.97
C TYR A 107 1.19 -4.99 14.92
N SER A 108 0.55 -6.15 14.72
CA SER A 108 -0.62 -6.54 15.52
C SER A 108 -0.27 -7.05 16.92
N PHE A 109 1.01 -7.36 17.16
CA PHE A 109 1.54 -7.84 18.45
C PHE A 109 2.37 -6.79 19.22
N ASN A 110 2.44 -5.53 18.73
CA ASN A 110 2.99 -4.38 19.47
C ASN A 110 1.86 -3.45 19.92
#